data_AF-A0A931YG00-F1
#
_entry.id   AF-A0A931YG00-F1
#
_cell.length_a   1.000
_cell.length_b   1.000
_cell.length_c   1.000
_cell.angle_alpha   90.00
_cell.angle_beta   90.00
_cell.angle_gamma   90.00
#
_symmetry.space_group_name_H-M   'P 1'
#
loop_
_entity.id
_entity.type
_entity.pdbx_description
1 polymer ?
#
loop_
_entity_poly.entity_id
_entity_poly.type
_entity_poly.pdbx_seq_one_letter_code
_entity_poly.pdbx_strand_id
1 'polypeptide(L)' 'RVQYHYVLVDFLATPAGGTARPGSDARELRWVAPGALAGLDTTQGLEPMIRRALVLDAERRKQEGAG' A
#
# COMPACT_ATOMS: atom_id res chain seq x y z
N ARG A 1 -9.00 -15.54 -26.37
CA ARG A 1 -7.62 -15.92 -25.99
C ARG A 1 -7.10 -14.84 -25.06
N VAL A 2 -6.74 -15.16 -23.80
CA VAL A 2 -6.08 -14.20 -22.90
C VAL A 2 -4.69 -13.92 -23.45
N GLN A 3 -4.36 -12.65 -23.70
CA GLN A 3 -3.07 -12.27 -24.28
C GLN A 3 -1.97 -12.15 -23.22
N TYR A 4 -2.34 -11.94 -21.96
CA TYR A 4 -1.40 -11.83 -20.84
C TYR A 4 -2.01 -12.34 -19.52
N HIS A 5 -1.21 -13.08 -18.75
CA HIS A 5 -1.56 -13.56 -17.41
C HIS A 5 -0.60 -12.93 -16.40
N TYR A 6 -1.13 -12.08 -15.53
CA TYR A 6 -0.37 -11.43 -14.46
C TYR A 6 -1.04 -11.72 -13.12
N VAL A 7 -0.23 -11.84 -12.08
CA VAL A 7 -0.66 -11.96 -10.70
C VAL A 7 -0.08 -10.79 -9.93
N LEU A 8 -0.92 -10.07 -9.18
CA LEU A 8 -0.50 -9.03 -8.26
C LEU A 8 -0.43 -9.65 -6.86
N VAL A 9 0.67 -9.41 -6.16
CA VAL A 9 0.86 -9.82 -4.76
C VAL A 9 1.09 -8.57 -3.93
N ASP A 10 0.23 -8.35 -2.96
CA ASP A 10 0.24 -7.19 -2.08
C ASP A 10 0.99 -7.48 -0.78
N PHE A 11 1.85 -6.56 -0.35
CA PHE A 11 2.63 -6.67 0.88
C PHE A 11 2.37 -5.48 1.80
N LEU A 12 2.18 -5.75 3.09
CA LEU A 12 2.24 -4.74 4.15
C LEU A 12 3.68 -4.62 4.62
N ALA A 13 4.28 -3.45 4.46
CA ALA A 13 5.66 -3.18 4.85
C ALA A 13 5.76 -1.94 5.73
N THR A 14 6.75 -1.93 6.61
CA THR A 14 7.14 -0.74 7.39
C THR A 14 8.42 -0.16 6.79
N PRO A 15 8.51 1.17 6.57
CA PRO A 15 9.75 1.78 6.09
C PRO A 15 10.94 1.49 7.03
N ALA A 16 12.03 0.95 6.49
CA ALA A 16 13.24 0.61 7.25
C ALA A 16 14.29 1.74 7.29
N GLY A 17 14.06 2.85 6.58
CA GLY A 17 14.96 4.00 6.50
C GLY A 17 15.01 4.62 5.10
N GLY A 18 15.89 5.60 4.92
CA GLY A 18 16.12 6.30 3.65
C GLY A 18 15.18 7.50 3.40
N THR A 19 15.28 8.08 2.20
CA THR A 19 14.44 9.19 1.75
C THR A 19 13.60 8.74 0.55
N ALA A 20 12.28 8.91 0.64
CA ALA A 20 11.38 8.48 -0.41
C ALA A 20 11.59 9.31 -1.69
N ARG A 21 11.72 8.63 -2.84
CA ARG A 21 11.94 9.23 -4.16
C ARG A 21 11.21 8.40 -5.22
N PRO A 22 10.64 9.02 -6.26
CA PRO A 22 10.04 8.27 -7.37
C PRO A 22 11.10 7.44 -8.11
N GLY A 23 10.70 6.24 -8.56
CA GLY A 23 11.50 5.40 -9.46
C GLY A 23 11.49 5.92 -10.89
N SER A 24 12.29 5.31 -11.77
CA SER A 24 12.35 5.72 -13.19
C SER A 24 11.05 5.49 -13.97
N ASP A 25 10.15 4.67 -13.44
CA ASP A 25 8.84 4.32 -13.98
C ASP A 25 7.68 5.11 -13.32
N ALA A 26 7.96 5.97 -12.34
CA ALA A 26 6.98 6.76 -11.63
C ALA A 26 7.21 8.27 -11.82
N ARG A 27 6.15 9.03 -12.08
CA ARG A 27 6.25 10.50 -12.22
C ARG A 27 6.32 11.23 -10.88
N GLU A 28 5.66 10.70 -9.85
CA GLU A 28 5.56 11.32 -8.54
C GLU A 28 5.54 10.28 -7.43
N LEU A 29 5.94 10.69 -6.23
CA LEU A 29 5.80 9.92 -4.99
C LEU A 29 5.32 10.87 -3.89
N ARG A 30 4.29 10.45 -3.16
CA ARG A 30 3.81 11.15 -1.96
C ARG A 30 3.34 10.17 -0.89
N TRP A 31 3.57 10.54 0.35
CA TRP A 31 2.90 9.92 1.50
C TRP A 31 1.53 10.57 1.65
N VAL A 32 0.48 9.76 1.79
CA VAL A 32 -0.89 10.25 1.94
C VAL A 32 -1.58 9.55 3.09
N ALA A 33 -2.52 10.25 3.73
CA ALA A 33 -3.43 9.62 4.67
C ALA A 33 -4.42 8.72 3.89
N PRO A 34 -4.92 7.61 4.49
CA PRO A 34 -5.86 6.71 3.82
C PRO A 34 -7.11 7.42 3.25
N GLY A 35 -7.60 8.47 3.92
CA GLY A 35 -8.77 9.23 3.46
C GLY A 35 -8.54 10.02 2.16
N ALA A 36 -7.29 10.27 1.76
CA ALA A 36 -6.98 10.98 0.52
C ALA A 36 -7.17 10.11 -0.73
N LEU A 37 -7.28 8.79 -0.58
CA LEU A 37 -7.43 7.84 -1.71
C LEU A 37 -8.66 8.16 -2.58
N ALA A 38 -9.75 8.64 -1.98
CA ALA A 38 -10.99 8.98 -2.69
C ALA A 38 -10.80 10.12 -3.72
N GLY A 39 -9.75 10.93 -3.58
CA GLY A 39 -9.41 11.99 -4.53
C GLY A 39 -8.37 11.59 -5.59
N LEU A 40 -7.92 10.33 -5.60
CA LEU A 40 -6.89 9.85 -6.51
C LEU A 40 -7.49 8.93 -7.57
N ASP A 41 -6.97 9.02 -8.79
CA ASP A 41 -7.24 8.03 -9.82
C ASP A 41 -6.53 6.72 -9.44
N THR A 42 -7.30 5.70 -9.08
CA THR A 42 -6.79 4.43 -8.53
C THR A 42 -7.38 3.25 -9.28
N THR A 43 -6.65 2.13 -9.24
CA THR A 43 -7.14 0.88 -9.81
C THR A 43 -8.23 0.26 -8.95
N GLN A 44 -9.13 -0.49 -9.61
CA GLN A 44 -10.17 -1.23 -8.91
C GLN A 44 -9.58 -2.17 -7.86
N GLY A 45 -10.08 -2.08 -6.63
CA GLY A 45 -9.67 -2.95 -5.52
C GLY A 45 -8.54 -2.40 -4.65
N LEU A 46 -7.87 -1.31 -5.05
CA LEU A 46 -6.80 -0.72 -4.24
C LEU A 46 -7.28 -0.26 -2.86
N GLU A 47 -8.40 0.46 -2.79
CA GLU A 47 -8.91 0.96 -1.51
C GLU A 47 -9.29 -0.18 -0.53
N PRO A 48 -10.07 -1.20 -0.93
CA PRO A 48 -10.31 -2.38 -0.08
C PRO A 48 -9.02 -3.08 0.39
N MET A 49 -8.01 -3.19 -0.49
CA MET A 49 -6.71 -3.76 -0.13
C MET A 49 -6.03 -2.94 0.97
N ILE A 50 -5.93 -1.61 0.80
CA ILE A 50 -5.30 -0.72 1.78
C ILE A 50 -6.05 -0.78 3.12
N ARG A 51 -7.39 -0.80 3.11
CA ARG A 51 -8.20 -0.92 4.34
C ARG A 51 -7.89 -2.23 5.08
N ARG A 52 -7.75 -3.35 4.37
CA ARG A 52 -7.34 -4.64 4.96
C ARG A 52 -5.92 -4.56 5.55
N ALA A 53 -4.98 -3.94 4.84
CA ALA A 53 -3.61 -3.77 5.30
C ALA A 53 -3.53 -2.95 6.59
N LEU A 54 -4.33 -1.89 6.72
CA LEU A 54 -4.40 -1.09 7.95
C LEU A 54 -4.93 -1.86 9.16
N VAL A 55 -5.91 -2.75 8.96
CA VAL A 55 -6.39 -3.65 10.02
C VAL A 55 -5.28 -4.62 10.45
N LEU A 56 -4.60 -5.25 9.49
CA LEU A 56 -3.48 -6.16 9.79
C LEU A 56 -2.36 -5.45 10.54
N ASP A 57 -2.03 -4.21 10.16
CA ASP A 57 -1.00 -3.42 10.83
C ASP A 57 -1.40 -3.04 12.26
N ALA A 58 -2.67 -2.69 12.49
CA ALA A 58 -3.17 -2.40 13.83
C ALA A 58 -3.07 -3.63 14.75
N GLU A 59 -3.42 -4.82 14.25
CA GLU A 59 -3.29 -6.07 15.01
C GLU A 59 -1.82 -6.44 15.28
N ARG A 60 -0.94 -6.27 14.29
CA ARG A 60 0.51 -6.48 14.44
C ARG A 60 1.08 -5.59 15.55
N ARG A 61 0.77 -4.29 15.54
CA ARG A 61 1.28 -3.34 16.55
C ARG A 61 0.77 -3.63 17.96
N LYS A 62 -0.46 -4.13 18.11
CA LYS A 62 -0.99 -4.57 19.42
C LYS A 62 -0.19 -5.75 19.98
N GLN A 63 0.22 -6.69 19.12
CA GLN A 63 1.00 -7.86 19.52
C GLN A 63 2.43 -7.46 19.92
N GLU A 64 3.04 -6.52 19.20
CA GLU A 64 4.39 -6.02 19.50
C GLU A 64 4.45 -5.18 20.79
N GLY A 65 3.40 -4.42 21.11
CA GLY A 65 3.34 -3.60 22.33
C GLY A 65 2.87 -4.34 23.59
N ALA A 66 2.48 -5.61 23.46
CA ALA A 66 2.06 -6.47 24.57
C ALA A 66 3.20 -7.35 25.12
N GLY A 67 4.41 -7.23 24.58
CA GLY A 67 5.64 -7.88 25.06
C GLY A 67 6.62 -6.88 25.64
#